data_AF-A0A7K1ASL7-F1
#
_entry.id   AF-A0A7K1ASL7-F1
#
_cell.length_a   1.000
_cell.length_b   1.000
_cell.length_c   1.000
_cell.angle_alpha   90.00
_cell.angle_beta   90.00
_cell.angle_gamma   90.00
#
_symmetry.space_group_name_H-M   'P 1'
#
loop_
_entity.id
_entity.type
_entity.pdbx_description
1 polymer ?
#
loop_
_entity_poly.entity_id
_entity_poly.type
_entity_poly.pdbx_seq_one_letter_code
_entity_poly.pdbx_strand_id
1 'polypeptide(L)'
;MPRTLFSRLRALLILLPVFLLTSCSQSTDWGFPEGVSSVNDASLSLWQGAWIAAGVVGVFTLILILWPAVFHRGKKDGPEFPKQTQYNVPVEVAYTIIPFIIVAVLFYFTVERQNIITEKTDTYAHEITVEGFQWSWQFGYPEAGEKAVVTGTPTQPPTLVVPLGERVRYTITSNDVVHGFWIPAFMIQMQNLPGVTNELEFTANKLGEYPGRCNILCGRNHSQMLFTVKVVTPAQYDAYLETLKGSNA
;
A
#
# COMPACT_ATOMS: atom_id res chain seq x y z
N MET A 1 -43.11 -27.66 -14.94
CA MET A 1 -42.09 -26.79 -14.31
C MET A 1 -41.51 -27.50 -13.09
N PRO A 2 -40.22 -27.90 -13.08
CA PRO A 2 -39.74 -28.79 -12.03
C PRO A 2 -39.36 -27.99 -10.77
N ARG A 3 -39.94 -28.39 -9.64
CA ARG A 3 -39.76 -27.84 -8.27
C ARG A 3 -38.30 -27.79 -7.77
N THR A 4 -37.35 -28.39 -8.49
CA THR A 4 -35.94 -28.54 -8.09
C THR A 4 -35.08 -27.30 -8.36
N LEU A 5 -35.47 -26.44 -9.32
CA LEU A 5 -34.75 -25.19 -9.61
C LEU A 5 -34.90 -24.17 -8.45
N PHE A 6 -36.10 -24.10 -7.88
CA PHE A 6 -36.43 -23.20 -6.75
C PHE A 6 -35.69 -23.58 -5.45
N SER A 7 -35.40 -24.86 -5.24
CA SER A 7 -34.67 -25.32 -4.04
C SER A 7 -33.19 -24.93 -4.08
N ARG A 8 -32.56 -24.93 -5.25
CA ARG A 8 -31.14 -24.54 -5.40
C ARG A 8 -30.94 -23.02 -5.39
N LEU A 9 -31.91 -22.25 -5.89
CA LEU A 9 -31.90 -20.77 -5.76
C LEU A 9 -32.03 -20.31 -4.30
N ARG A 10 -32.82 -21.01 -3.47
CA ARG A 10 -32.99 -20.66 -2.04
C ARG A 10 -31.71 -20.78 -1.24
N ALA A 11 -30.86 -21.77 -1.52
CA ALA A 11 -29.57 -21.90 -0.85
C ALA A 11 -28.59 -20.77 -1.22
N LEU A 12 -28.60 -20.32 -2.48
CA LEU A 12 -27.77 -19.20 -2.94
C LEU A 12 -28.23 -17.84 -2.38
N LEU A 13 -29.55 -17.65 -2.26
CA LEU A 13 -30.18 -16.44 -1.68
C LEU A 13 -29.95 -16.29 -0.17
N ILE A 14 -29.65 -17.37 0.56
CA ILE A 14 -29.36 -17.34 1.99
C ILE A 14 -27.86 -17.08 2.27
N LEU A 15 -26.96 -17.43 1.34
CA LEU A 15 -25.51 -17.19 1.50
C LEU A 15 -25.09 -15.74 1.22
N LEU A 16 -25.79 -15.04 0.31
CA LEU A 16 -25.51 -13.65 -0.02
C LEU A 16 -25.65 -12.66 1.16
N PRO A 17 -26.71 -12.71 2.00
CA PRO A 17 -26.82 -11.81 3.15
C PRO A 17 -25.81 -12.13 4.26
N VAL A 18 -25.35 -13.37 4.39
CA VAL A 18 -24.33 -13.74 5.41
C VAL A 18 -22.97 -13.10 5.11
N PHE A 19 -22.63 -12.91 3.83
CA PHE A 19 -21.43 -12.15 3.43
C PHE A 19 -21.58 -10.63 3.56
N LEU A 20 -22.81 -10.10 3.50
CA LEU A 20 -23.09 -8.67 3.64
C LEU A 20 -23.22 -8.22 5.11
N LEU A 21 -23.48 -9.15 6.04
CA LEU A 21 -23.73 -8.85 7.46
C LEU A 21 -22.45 -8.74 8.33
N THR A 22 -21.25 -8.89 7.76
CA THR A 22 -19.98 -8.78 8.51
C THR A 22 -19.30 -7.42 8.41
N SER A 23 -19.88 -6.44 7.71
CA SER A 23 -19.31 -5.09 7.62
C SER A 23 -19.90 -4.17 8.69
N CYS A 24 -19.41 -4.32 9.92
CA CYS A 24 -19.57 -3.34 10.98
C CYS A 24 -18.21 -3.09 11.64
N SER A 25 -17.28 -2.48 10.90
CA SER A 25 -16.13 -1.79 11.50
C SER A 25 -16.24 -0.30 11.20
N GLN A 26 -16.04 0.53 12.22
CA GLN A 26 -16.09 2.01 12.14
C GLN A 26 -14.95 2.64 11.31
N SER A 27 -14.15 1.84 10.62
CA SER A 27 -13.22 2.30 9.60
C SER A 27 -13.42 1.47 8.33
N THR A 28 -13.84 2.15 7.27
CA THR A 28 -13.96 1.63 5.90
C THR A 28 -12.63 1.70 5.16
N ASP A 29 -11.54 1.61 5.90
CA ASP A 29 -10.18 1.96 5.49
C ASP A 29 -9.55 0.92 4.54
N TRP A 30 -10.27 -0.16 4.20
CA TRP A 30 -9.89 -1.19 3.21
C TRP A 30 -8.43 -1.67 3.34
N GLY A 31 -7.93 -1.74 4.57
CA GLY A 31 -6.58 -2.17 4.93
C GLY A 31 -5.58 -1.06 5.29
N PHE A 32 -5.88 0.22 5.07
CA PHE A 32 -4.97 1.35 5.32
C PHE A 32 -5.70 2.56 5.93
N PRO A 33 -5.15 3.19 6.99
CA PRO A 33 -5.79 4.35 7.60
C PRO A 33 -5.91 5.53 6.62
N GLU A 34 -6.92 6.37 6.79
CA GLU A 34 -7.08 7.60 6.00
C GLU A 34 -6.44 8.82 6.70
N GLY A 35 -5.95 9.79 5.93
CA GLY A 35 -5.57 11.11 6.46
C GLY A 35 -4.28 11.12 7.27
N VAL A 36 -3.41 10.09 7.14
CA VAL A 36 -2.21 9.98 7.98
C VAL A 36 -0.96 10.60 7.36
N SER A 37 -0.89 10.69 6.02
CA SER A 37 0.21 11.36 5.31
C SER A 37 -0.24 11.86 3.94
N SER A 38 0.50 12.81 3.37
CA SER A 38 0.25 13.32 2.02
C SER A 38 0.26 12.21 0.94
N VAL A 39 1.12 11.20 1.10
CA VAL A 39 1.22 10.07 0.17
C VAL A 39 0.05 9.10 0.34
N ASN A 40 -0.36 8.84 1.58
CA ASN A 40 -1.54 8.04 1.88
C ASN A 40 -2.79 8.68 1.26
N ASP A 41 -2.96 9.99 1.41
CA ASP A 41 -4.09 10.73 0.84
C ASP A 41 -4.15 10.64 -0.69
N ALA A 42 -3.00 10.64 -1.37
CA ALA A 42 -2.92 10.47 -2.82
C ALA A 42 -3.10 9.01 -3.27
N SER A 43 -2.65 8.04 -2.47
CA SER A 43 -2.59 6.62 -2.84
C SER A 43 -3.87 5.84 -2.51
N LEU A 44 -4.56 6.21 -1.42
CA LEU A 44 -5.66 5.42 -0.88
C LEU A 44 -6.86 5.37 -1.83
N SER A 45 -7.21 6.49 -2.48
CA SER A 45 -8.29 6.51 -3.47
C SER A 45 -7.99 5.64 -4.68
N LEU A 46 -6.71 5.55 -5.09
CA LEU A 46 -6.28 4.68 -6.20
C LEU A 46 -6.38 3.20 -5.80
N TRP A 47 -5.96 2.86 -4.58
CA TRP A 47 -6.11 1.52 -4.00
C TRP A 47 -7.57 1.08 -3.96
N GLN A 48 -8.45 1.91 -3.37
CA GLN A 48 -9.89 1.62 -3.27
C GLN A 48 -10.51 1.47 -4.67
N GLY A 49 -10.22 2.40 -5.59
CA GLY A 49 -10.71 2.34 -6.97
C GLY A 49 -10.24 1.09 -7.72
N ALA A 50 -8.98 0.70 -7.58
CA ALA A 50 -8.42 -0.50 -8.19
C ALA A 50 -9.07 -1.78 -7.65
N TRP A 51 -9.30 -1.88 -6.34
CA TRP A 51 -9.99 -3.03 -5.75
C TRP A 51 -11.46 -3.10 -6.13
N ILE A 52 -12.16 -1.97 -6.28
CA ILE A 52 -13.52 -1.95 -6.83
C ILE A 52 -13.52 -2.50 -8.25
N ALA A 53 -12.63 -2.00 -9.11
CA ALA A 53 -12.52 -2.46 -10.50
C ALA A 53 -12.19 -3.96 -10.57
N ALA A 54 -11.21 -4.41 -9.78
CA ALA A 54 -10.84 -5.83 -9.69
C ALA A 54 -12.00 -6.69 -9.15
N GLY A 55 -12.75 -6.20 -8.15
CA GLY A 55 -13.92 -6.86 -7.61
C GLY A 55 -15.03 -7.04 -8.66
N VAL A 56 -15.33 -6.00 -9.44
CA VAL A 56 -16.31 -6.08 -10.53
C VAL A 56 -15.89 -7.10 -11.59
N VAL A 57 -14.64 -7.05 -12.04
CA VAL A 57 -14.10 -8.02 -13.02
C VAL A 57 -14.10 -9.44 -12.45
N GLY A 58 -13.71 -9.60 -11.18
CA GLY A 58 -13.68 -10.87 -10.49
C GLY A 58 -15.07 -11.50 -10.36
N VAL A 59 -16.08 -10.73 -9.94
CA VAL A 59 -17.47 -11.19 -9.85
C VAL A 59 -18.02 -11.54 -11.23
N PHE A 60 -17.78 -10.71 -12.23
CA PHE A 60 -18.20 -11.00 -13.61
C PHE A 60 -17.58 -12.31 -14.13
N THR A 61 -16.28 -12.49 -13.94
CA THR A 61 -15.56 -13.72 -14.34
C THR A 61 -16.07 -14.93 -13.58
N LEU A 62 -16.32 -14.79 -12.28
CA LEU A 62 -16.87 -15.86 -11.45
C LEU A 62 -18.26 -16.29 -11.94
N ILE A 63 -19.12 -15.34 -12.33
CA ILE A 63 -20.41 -15.65 -12.95
C ILE A 63 -20.21 -16.42 -14.25
N LEU A 64 -19.31 -15.99 -15.13
CA LEU A 64 -19.02 -16.68 -16.40
C LEU A 64 -18.50 -18.11 -16.21
N ILE A 65 -17.83 -18.41 -15.09
CA ILE A 65 -17.36 -19.76 -14.75
C ILE A 65 -18.47 -20.60 -14.13
N LEU A 66 -19.15 -20.07 -13.10
CA LEU A 66 -20.13 -20.84 -12.33
C LEU A 66 -21.44 -21.04 -13.07
N TRP A 67 -21.85 -20.08 -13.91
CA TRP A 67 -23.11 -20.14 -14.62
C TRP A 67 -23.20 -21.34 -15.59
N PRO A 68 -22.23 -21.57 -16.49
CA PRO A 68 -22.23 -22.78 -17.31
C PRO A 68 -22.06 -24.06 -16.48
N ALA A 69 -21.21 -24.04 -15.46
CA ALA A 69 -20.96 -25.21 -14.61
C ALA A 69 -22.21 -25.71 -13.87
N VAL A 70 -23.12 -24.79 -13.49
CA VAL A 70 -24.35 -25.11 -12.78
C VAL A 70 -25.53 -25.34 -13.72
N PHE A 71 -25.72 -24.46 -14.71
CA PHE A 71 -26.93 -24.45 -15.55
C PHE A 71 -26.78 -25.15 -16.90
N HIS A 72 -25.55 -25.29 -17.42
CA HIS A 72 -25.28 -25.84 -18.76
C HIS A 72 -24.51 -27.17 -18.70
N ARG A 73 -24.44 -27.79 -17.52
CA ARG A 73 -23.79 -29.08 -17.34
C ARG A 73 -24.63 -30.22 -17.94
N GLY A 74 -24.06 -30.91 -18.92
CA GLY A 74 -24.67 -32.10 -19.54
C GLY A 74 -24.83 -33.28 -18.57
N LYS A 75 -25.81 -34.15 -18.84
CA LYS A 75 -25.96 -35.42 -18.12
C LYS A 75 -24.85 -36.39 -18.52
N LYS A 76 -24.35 -37.18 -17.57
CA LYS A 76 -23.20 -38.10 -17.77
C LYS A 76 -23.40 -39.08 -18.94
N ASP A 77 -24.63 -39.55 -19.14
CA ASP A 77 -24.99 -40.56 -20.15
C ASP A 77 -25.98 -40.00 -21.19
N GLY A 78 -25.97 -38.68 -21.42
CA GLY A 78 -26.84 -38.04 -22.41
C GLY A 78 -26.36 -38.28 -23.85
N PRO A 79 -27.27 -38.52 -24.82
CA PRO A 79 -26.90 -38.76 -26.23
C PRO A 79 -26.53 -37.48 -27.00
N GLU A 80 -26.64 -36.31 -26.38
CA GLU A 80 -26.46 -35.01 -27.03
C GLU A 80 -25.02 -34.52 -26.92
N PHE A 81 -24.39 -34.27 -28.08
CA PHE A 81 -23.09 -33.61 -28.15
C PHE A 81 -23.25 -32.08 -28.08
N PRO A 82 -22.30 -31.34 -27.48
CA PRO A 82 -22.36 -29.88 -27.43
C PRO A 82 -22.24 -29.28 -28.84
N LYS A 83 -22.89 -28.12 -29.05
CA LYS A 83 -22.77 -27.37 -30.30
C LYS A 83 -21.31 -26.97 -30.53
N GLN A 84 -20.75 -27.38 -31.68
CA GLN A 84 -19.40 -27.00 -32.07
C GLN A 84 -19.43 -25.58 -32.67
N THR A 85 -18.89 -24.61 -31.94
CA THR A 85 -18.71 -23.23 -32.40
C THR A 85 -17.22 -22.89 -32.32
N GLN A 86 -16.65 -22.30 -33.38
CA GLN A 86 -15.21 -22.01 -33.43
C GLN A 86 -14.87 -20.54 -33.17
N TYR A 87 -15.61 -19.60 -33.77
CA TYR A 87 -15.29 -18.16 -33.68
C TYR A 87 -16.56 -17.33 -33.45
N ASN A 88 -16.38 -16.24 -32.71
CA ASN A 88 -17.40 -15.21 -32.51
C ASN A 88 -16.72 -13.84 -32.47
N VAL A 89 -16.36 -13.33 -33.64
CA VAL A 89 -15.59 -12.10 -33.82
C VAL A 89 -16.15 -10.92 -32.99
N PRO A 90 -17.47 -10.66 -32.92
CA PRO A 90 -18.00 -9.61 -32.04
C PRO A 90 -17.63 -9.77 -30.56
N VAL A 91 -17.72 -10.99 -30.01
CA VAL A 91 -17.33 -11.28 -28.62
C VAL A 91 -15.82 -11.13 -28.45
N GLU A 92 -15.04 -11.56 -29.45
CA GLU A 92 -13.58 -11.46 -29.45
C GLU A 92 -13.09 -10.01 -29.43
N VAL A 93 -13.74 -9.14 -30.20
CA VAL A 93 -13.49 -7.70 -30.14
C VAL A 93 -13.87 -7.15 -28.77
N ALA A 94 -15.03 -7.53 -28.22
CA ALA A 94 -15.50 -7.02 -26.94
C ALA A 94 -14.56 -7.33 -25.78
N TYR A 95 -14.13 -8.60 -25.62
CA TYR A 95 -13.22 -8.97 -24.53
C TYR A 95 -11.78 -8.47 -24.74
N THR A 96 -11.45 -7.92 -25.91
CA THR A 96 -10.14 -7.32 -26.19
C THR A 96 -10.15 -5.83 -25.85
N ILE A 97 -11.18 -5.11 -26.33
CA ILE A 97 -11.30 -3.66 -26.14
C ILE A 97 -11.66 -3.29 -24.70
N ILE A 98 -12.55 -4.05 -24.05
CA ILE A 98 -12.99 -3.71 -22.68
C ILE A 98 -11.82 -3.74 -21.68
N PRO A 99 -10.99 -4.80 -21.58
CA PRO A 99 -9.84 -4.80 -20.68
C PRO A 99 -8.81 -3.73 -21.03
N PHE A 100 -8.60 -3.46 -22.33
CA PHE A 100 -7.71 -2.39 -22.76
C PHE A 100 -8.14 -1.03 -22.21
N ILE A 101 -9.44 -0.69 -22.30
CA ILE A 101 -9.98 0.56 -21.76
C ILE A 101 -9.83 0.60 -20.24
N ILE A 102 -10.13 -0.50 -19.54
CA ILE A 102 -9.98 -0.57 -18.08
C ILE A 102 -8.53 -0.27 -17.67
N VAL A 103 -7.56 -0.90 -18.34
CA VAL A 103 -6.13 -0.68 -18.06
C VAL A 103 -5.71 0.75 -18.40
N ALA A 104 -6.18 1.31 -19.53
CA ALA A 104 -5.84 2.68 -19.92
C ALA A 104 -6.32 3.72 -18.88
N VAL A 105 -7.54 3.55 -18.36
CA VAL A 105 -8.09 4.42 -17.31
C VAL A 105 -7.29 4.29 -16.00
N LEU A 106 -7.01 3.05 -15.55
CA LEU A 106 -6.21 2.82 -14.35
C LEU A 106 -4.78 3.37 -14.49
N PHE A 107 -4.17 3.22 -15.66
CA PHE A 107 -2.85 3.75 -15.95
C PHE A 107 -2.82 5.28 -15.87
N TYR A 108 -3.83 5.96 -16.45
CA TYR A 108 -3.94 7.42 -16.38
C TYR A 108 -3.91 7.92 -14.93
N PHE A 109 -4.78 7.39 -14.07
CA PHE A 109 -4.82 7.77 -12.66
C PHE A 109 -3.54 7.37 -11.91
N THR A 110 -2.92 6.24 -12.28
CA THR A 110 -1.66 5.82 -11.66
C THR A 110 -0.54 6.81 -11.93
N VAL A 111 -0.38 7.25 -13.19
CA VAL A 111 0.65 8.24 -13.57
C VAL A 111 0.39 9.59 -12.89
N GLU A 112 -0.86 10.04 -12.83
CA GLU A 112 -1.23 11.26 -12.14
C GLU A 112 -0.82 11.23 -10.65
N ARG A 113 -1.17 10.15 -9.93
CA ARG A 113 -0.80 10.00 -8.50
C ARG A 113 0.70 9.82 -8.30
N GLN A 114 1.38 9.07 -9.18
CA GLN A 114 2.84 8.93 -9.13
C GLN A 114 3.53 10.29 -9.23
N ASN A 115 3.10 11.15 -10.17
CA ASN A 115 3.71 12.46 -10.36
C ASN A 115 3.54 13.32 -9.09
N ILE A 116 2.37 13.31 -8.45
CA ILE A 116 2.13 14.03 -7.19
C ILE A 116 3.02 13.50 -6.05
N ILE A 117 3.18 12.18 -5.95
CA ILE A 117 3.96 11.55 -4.86
C ILE A 117 5.47 11.74 -5.03
N THR A 118 5.94 11.75 -6.28
CA THR A 118 7.37 11.83 -6.62
C THR A 118 7.84 13.26 -6.89
N GLU A 119 6.93 14.23 -6.89
CA GLU A 119 7.26 15.64 -7.01
C GLU A 119 8.16 16.08 -5.86
N LYS A 120 9.35 16.55 -6.21
CA LYS A 120 10.30 17.15 -5.27
C LYS A 120 10.16 18.66 -5.34
N THR A 121 10.05 19.29 -4.17
CA THR A 121 9.93 20.74 -4.07
C THR A 121 11.24 21.33 -3.58
N ASP A 122 11.63 22.50 -4.09
CA ASP A 122 12.81 23.21 -3.59
C ASP A 122 12.61 23.76 -2.16
N THR A 123 11.36 23.77 -1.69
CA THR A 123 10.96 24.28 -0.38
C THR A 123 10.43 23.16 0.50
N TYR A 124 11.24 22.69 1.43
CA TYR A 124 10.85 21.78 2.51
C TYR A 124 11.20 22.41 3.86
N ALA A 125 10.46 22.05 4.91
CA ALA A 125 10.66 22.62 6.24
C ALA A 125 11.85 22.00 6.95
N HIS A 126 12.01 20.67 6.80
CA HIS A 126 13.05 19.91 7.48
C HIS A 126 13.71 18.86 6.61
N GLU A 127 14.96 18.52 6.94
CA GLU A 127 15.68 17.40 6.34
C GLU A 127 15.98 16.31 7.37
N ILE A 128 15.77 15.05 6.98
CA ILE A 128 16.12 13.88 7.79
C ILE A 128 16.88 12.89 6.91
N THR A 129 18.03 12.42 7.40
CA THR A 129 18.74 11.32 6.74
C THR A 129 18.24 9.97 7.29
N VAL A 130 18.06 9.01 6.39
CA VAL A 130 17.61 7.66 6.72
C VAL A 130 18.66 6.68 6.19
N GLU A 131 19.46 6.14 7.10
CA GLU A 131 20.48 5.15 6.78
C GLU A 131 20.05 3.76 7.27
N GLY A 132 19.92 2.82 6.32
CA GLY A 132 19.73 1.41 6.62
C GLY A 132 21.07 0.69 6.68
N PHE A 133 21.32 -0.05 7.77
CA PHE A 133 22.53 -0.85 7.95
C PHE A 133 22.20 -2.19 8.64
N GLN A 134 23.08 -3.17 8.59
CA GLN A 134 22.88 -4.49 9.16
C GLN A 134 23.00 -4.45 10.69
N TRP A 135 21.94 -4.71 11.46
CA TRP A 135 20.52 -4.86 11.09
C TRP A 135 19.67 -3.89 11.92
N SER A 136 19.81 -2.60 11.66
CA SER A 136 19.00 -1.54 12.26
C SER A 136 18.96 -0.29 11.38
N TRP A 137 18.46 0.80 11.95
CA TRP A 137 18.29 2.07 11.27
C TRP A 137 19.03 3.17 12.01
N GLN A 138 19.51 4.15 11.27
CA GLN A 138 20.03 5.40 11.81
C GLN A 138 19.27 6.56 11.17
N PHE A 139 18.76 7.46 12.01
CA PHE A 139 18.07 8.68 11.58
C PHE A 139 18.92 9.89 11.96
N GLY A 140 19.36 10.67 10.98
CA GLY A 140 20.09 11.90 11.22
C GLY A 140 19.20 13.14 11.08
N TYR A 141 19.46 14.14 11.91
CA TYR A 141 18.76 15.42 11.93
C TYR A 141 19.78 16.55 11.72
N PRO A 142 20.15 16.87 10.47
CA PRO A 142 21.22 17.83 10.17
C PRO A 142 21.02 19.21 10.81
N GLU A 143 19.78 19.65 11.02
CA GLU A 143 19.42 20.90 11.70
C GLU A 143 19.84 20.95 13.18
N ALA A 144 19.94 19.78 13.83
CA ALA A 144 20.48 19.64 15.18
C ALA A 144 22.02 19.45 15.20
N GLY A 145 22.67 19.47 14.04
CA GLY A 145 24.11 19.34 13.86
C GLY A 145 24.52 18.02 13.19
N GLU A 146 25.72 17.98 12.62
CA GLU A 146 26.23 16.83 11.82
C GLU A 146 26.24 15.49 12.59
N LYS A 147 26.36 15.55 13.93
CA LYS A 147 26.40 14.37 14.80
C LYS A 147 25.05 14.01 15.41
N ALA A 148 23.99 14.75 15.11
CA ALA A 148 22.65 14.51 15.64
C ALA A 148 22.00 13.29 14.98
N VAL A 149 22.44 12.11 15.39
CA VAL A 149 21.97 10.81 14.87
C VAL A 149 21.32 9.97 15.97
N VAL A 150 20.20 9.35 15.62
CA VAL A 150 19.51 8.35 16.46
C VAL A 150 19.74 6.99 15.84
N THR A 151 20.53 6.17 16.53
CA THR A 151 20.92 4.85 16.04
C THR A 151 20.20 3.78 16.83
N GLY A 152 19.55 2.87 16.12
CA GLY A 152 18.88 1.72 16.74
C GLY A 152 19.77 0.50 16.84
N THR A 153 19.24 -0.50 17.54
CA THR A 153 19.76 -1.88 17.50
C THR A 153 18.60 -2.84 17.27
N PRO A 154 18.84 -4.12 16.90
CA PRO A 154 17.76 -5.11 16.78
C PRO A 154 16.95 -5.29 18.07
N THR A 155 17.55 -5.09 19.24
CA THR A 155 16.88 -5.23 20.54
C THR A 155 16.21 -3.93 21.01
N GLN A 156 16.69 -2.79 20.51
CA GLN A 156 16.14 -1.45 20.80
C GLN A 156 15.94 -0.69 19.48
N PRO A 157 14.77 -0.88 18.83
CA PRO A 157 14.42 -0.17 17.60
C PRO A 157 14.49 1.36 17.79
N PRO A 158 15.00 2.11 16.80
CA PRO A 158 15.07 3.56 16.88
C PRO A 158 13.69 4.19 16.62
N THR A 159 13.51 5.41 17.12
CA THR A 159 12.32 6.22 16.84
C THR A 159 12.68 7.37 15.89
N LEU A 160 12.04 7.41 14.73
CA LEU A 160 12.03 8.53 13.79
C LEU A 160 10.97 9.53 14.26
N VAL A 161 11.39 10.70 14.73
CA VAL A 161 10.49 11.78 15.15
C VAL A 161 10.27 12.73 13.98
N VAL A 162 9.03 13.07 13.69
CA VAL A 162 8.66 13.93 12.55
C VAL A 162 7.63 14.98 12.98
N PRO A 163 7.68 16.20 12.45
CA PRO A 163 6.69 17.22 12.75
C PRO A 163 5.37 16.99 12.01
N LEU A 164 4.28 17.30 12.69
CA LEU A 164 2.92 17.28 12.16
C LEU A 164 2.72 18.41 11.15
N GLY A 165 2.20 18.08 9.97
CA GLY A 165 1.72 19.05 8.99
C GLY A 165 2.82 19.77 8.20
N GLU A 166 4.09 19.48 8.49
CA GLU A 166 5.25 20.08 7.83
C GLU A 166 5.86 19.10 6.82
N ARG A 167 6.32 19.64 5.68
CA ARG A 167 6.94 18.86 4.62
C ARG A 167 8.38 18.56 4.99
N VAL A 168 8.73 17.28 5.03
CA VAL A 168 10.08 16.80 5.35
C VAL A 168 10.67 16.12 4.14
N ARG A 169 11.93 16.45 3.83
CA ARG A 169 12.75 15.73 2.85
C ARG A 169 13.53 14.64 3.57
N TYR A 170 13.43 13.42 3.04
CA TYR A 170 14.14 12.25 3.52
C TYR A 170 15.22 11.87 2.53
N THR A 171 16.46 11.90 2.98
CA THR A 171 17.64 11.47 2.21
C THR A 171 17.97 10.04 2.62
N ILE A 172 17.72 9.09 1.72
CA ILE A 172 17.64 7.66 2.01
C ILE A 172 18.82 6.93 1.37
N THR A 173 19.65 6.29 2.19
CA THR A 173 20.87 5.60 1.76
C THR A 173 21.14 4.33 2.57
N SER A 174 22.11 3.52 2.14
CA SER A 174 22.66 2.41 2.91
C SER A 174 24.17 2.35 2.79
N ASN A 175 24.84 1.87 3.83
CA ASN A 175 26.28 1.67 3.86
C ASN A 175 26.72 0.22 3.54
N ASP A 176 25.79 -0.74 3.44
CA ASP A 176 26.12 -2.16 3.29
C ASP A 176 25.34 -2.90 2.20
N VAL A 177 24.07 -3.22 2.43
CA VAL A 177 23.21 -4.00 1.54
C VAL A 177 21.91 -3.25 1.25
N VAL A 178 21.09 -3.77 0.35
CA VAL A 178 19.80 -3.14 0.07
C VAL A 178 18.86 -3.34 1.25
N HIS A 179 18.23 -2.26 1.71
CA HIS A 179 17.11 -2.28 2.67
C HIS A 179 15.89 -1.61 2.06
N GLY A 180 14.73 -1.70 2.72
CA GLY A 180 13.51 -1.03 2.29
C GLY A 180 12.92 -0.21 3.41
N PHE A 181 13.01 1.12 3.34
CA PHE A 181 12.36 2.02 4.27
C PHE A 181 10.86 2.04 3.99
N TRP A 182 10.07 1.39 4.84
CA TRP A 182 8.63 1.23 4.65
C TRP A 182 7.84 1.65 5.90
N ILE A 183 6.90 2.57 5.70
CA ILE A 183 5.93 3.00 6.71
C ILE A 183 4.53 2.61 6.18
N PRO A 184 3.98 1.45 6.58
CA PRO A 184 2.75 0.91 6.00
C PRO A 184 1.56 1.86 6.10
N ALA A 185 1.38 2.50 7.27
CA ALA A 185 0.28 3.43 7.49
C ALA A 185 0.32 4.60 6.50
N PHE A 186 1.52 5.09 6.19
CA PHE A 186 1.70 6.22 5.27
C PHE A 186 1.65 5.80 3.80
N MET A 187 1.54 4.50 3.51
CA MET A 187 1.62 3.93 2.16
C MET A 187 2.91 4.33 1.42
N ILE A 188 4.01 4.47 2.15
CA ILE A 188 5.30 4.94 1.65
C ILE A 188 6.33 3.84 1.72
N GLN A 189 7.04 3.63 0.60
CA GLN A 189 8.20 2.77 0.52
C GLN A 189 9.29 3.41 -0.35
N MET A 190 10.54 3.35 0.09
CA MET A 190 11.72 3.63 -0.75
C MET A 190 12.83 2.65 -0.39
N GLN A 191 13.62 2.21 -1.38
CA GLN A 191 14.77 1.35 -1.11
C GLN A 191 15.97 2.17 -0.66
N ASN A 192 16.70 1.65 0.32
CA ASN A 192 18.01 2.15 0.72
C ASN A 192 19.05 1.36 -0.07
N LEU A 193 19.80 2.03 -0.94
CA LEU A 193 20.71 1.37 -1.89
C LEU A 193 22.15 1.81 -1.59
N PRO A 194 23.10 0.85 -1.45
CA PRO A 194 24.51 1.21 -1.32
C PRO A 194 25.00 2.00 -2.54
N GLY A 195 25.60 3.17 -2.28
CA GLY A 195 26.14 4.05 -3.33
C GLY A 195 25.11 4.87 -4.12
N VAL A 196 23.81 4.80 -3.75
CA VAL A 196 22.75 5.60 -4.37
C VAL A 196 21.97 6.33 -3.29
N THR A 197 21.94 7.66 -3.37
CA THR A 197 21.11 8.49 -2.51
C THR A 197 19.73 8.65 -3.14
N ASN A 198 18.72 8.03 -2.53
CA ASN A 198 17.33 8.29 -2.87
C ASN A 198 16.79 9.46 -2.05
N GLU A 199 15.80 10.17 -2.58
CA GLU A 199 15.11 11.22 -1.86
C GLU A 199 13.61 11.00 -1.95
N LEU A 200 12.92 11.30 -0.86
CA LEU A 200 11.47 11.27 -0.78
C LEU A 200 10.99 12.49 0.02
N GLU A 201 9.91 13.13 -0.41
CA GLU A 201 9.26 14.19 0.35
C GLU A 201 7.85 13.78 0.72
N PHE A 202 7.50 13.95 1.99
CA PHE A 202 6.12 13.79 2.43
C PHE A 202 5.83 14.60 3.70
N THR A 203 4.54 14.71 4.01
CA THR A 203 4.03 15.34 5.23
C THR A 203 3.27 14.31 6.05
N ALA A 204 3.51 14.27 7.36
CA ALA A 204 2.72 13.49 8.30
C ALA A 204 1.52 14.31 8.79
N ASN A 205 0.30 13.82 8.58
CA ASN A 205 -0.93 14.60 8.76
C ASN A 205 -1.66 14.30 10.08
N LYS A 206 -1.22 13.27 10.82
CA LYS A 206 -1.89 12.83 12.04
C LYS A 206 -0.89 12.48 13.14
N LEU A 207 -1.15 12.99 14.35
CA LEU A 207 -0.36 12.69 15.54
C LEU A 207 -0.48 11.20 15.90
N GLY A 208 0.62 10.63 16.39
CA GLY A 208 0.64 9.25 16.85
C GLY A 208 1.99 8.57 16.64
N GLU A 209 2.02 7.28 16.96
CA GLU A 209 3.16 6.41 16.70
C GLU A 209 2.77 5.35 15.67
N TYR A 210 3.57 5.24 14.61
CA TYR A 210 3.32 4.37 13.47
C TYR A 210 4.49 3.38 13.32
N PRO A 211 4.23 2.08 13.14
CA PRO A 211 5.30 1.10 12.97
C PRO A 211 5.96 1.27 11.61
N GLY A 212 7.29 1.30 11.59
CA GLY A 212 8.13 1.21 10.41
C GLY A 212 8.87 -0.12 10.34
N ARG A 213 9.14 -0.61 9.12
CA ARG A 213 9.74 -1.93 8.90
C ARG A 213 10.69 -1.91 7.71
N CYS A 214 11.66 -2.82 7.72
CA CYS A 214 12.38 -3.21 6.51
C CYS A 214 11.52 -4.16 5.66
N ASN A 215 11.36 -3.89 4.36
CA ASN A 215 10.62 -4.78 3.46
C ASN A 215 11.39 -5.30 2.25
N ILE A 216 12.72 -5.08 2.22
CA ILE A 216 13.64 -5.73 1.29
C ILE A 216 14.57 -6.66 2.08
N LEU A 217 14.72 -7.91 1.63
CA LEU A 217 15.54 -8.90 2.31
C LEU A 217 17.00 -8.45 2.41
N CYS A 218 17.47 -8.20 3.64
CA CYS A 218 18.80 -7.64 3.94
C CYS A 218 19.70 -8.58 4.78
N GLY A 219 19.29 -9.83 4.96
CA GLY A 219 20.06 -10.87 5.65
C GLY A 219 19.38 -11.47 6.87
N ARG A 220 20.19 -12.03 7.79
CA ARG A 220 19.72 -12.91 8.88
C ARG A 220 18.67 -12.26 9.80
N ASN A 221 18.87 -11.01 10.17
CA ASN A 221 17.97 -10.30 11.08
C ASN A 221 17.00 -9.34 10.36
N HIS A 222 16.69 -9.61 9.08
CA HIS A 222 15.78 -8.78 8.28
C HIS A 222 14.45 -8.49 8.99
N SER A 223 13.82 -9.49 9.61
CA SER A 223 12.55 -9.32 10.32
C SER A 223 12.64 -8.49 11.62
N GLN A 224 13.85 -8.25 12.13
CA GLN A 224 14.09 -7.45 13.34
C GLN A 224 14.41 -5.98 13.03
N MET A 225 14.47 -5.60 11.75
CA MET A 225 14.72 -4.22 11.33
C MET A 225 13.46 -3.37 11.42
N LEU A 226 13.01 -3.17 12.65
CA LEU A 226 11.87 -2.37 13.01
C LEU A 226 12.33 -0.96 13.40
N PHE A 227 11.44 0.00 13.25
CA PHE A 227 11.56 1.36 13.81
C PHE A 227 10.16 1.89 14.11
N THR A 228 10.07 2.97 14.87
CA THR A 228 8.81 3.67 15.13
C THR A 228 8.87 5.05 14.54
N VAL A 229 7.81 5.49 13.86
CA VAL A 229 7.64 6.87 13.43
C VAL A 229 6.75 7.56 14.45
N LYS A 230 7.24 8.61 15.11
CA LYS A 230 6.51 9.40 16.09
C LYS A 230 6.21 10.78 15.52
N VAL A 231 4.94 11.02 15.22
CA VAL A 231 4.47 12.31 14.73
C VAL A 231 4.14 13.19 15.92
N VAL A 232 4.84 14.33 16.02
CA VAL A 232 4.72 15.27 17.14
C VAL A 232 4.32 16.65 16.64
N THR A 233 3.85 17.51 17.54
CA THR A 233 3.59 18.91 17.18
C THR A 233 4.90 19.64 16.81
N PRO A 234 4.88 20.68 15.97
CA PRO A 234 6.10 21.44 15.62
C PRO A 234 6.89 21.90 16.84
N ALA A 235 6.22 22.44 17.87
CA ALA A 235 6.87 22.85 19.12
C ALA A 235 7.56 21.69 19.88
N GLN A 236 7.00 20.47 19.83
CA GLN A 236 7.64 19.28 20.39
C GLN A 236 8.80 18.80 19.53
N TYR A 237 8.72 18.98 18.21
CA TYR A 237 9.80 18.67 17.29
C TYR A 237 11.01 19.57 17.52
N ASP A 238 10.79 20.88 17.63
CA ASP A 238 11.84 21.86 17.96
C ASP A 238 12.51 21.52 19.29
N ALA A 239 11.72 21.24 20.34
CA ALA A 239 12.24 20.83 21.64
C ALA A 239 13.05 19.53 21.54
N TYR A 240 12.63 18.59 20.70
CA TYR A 240 13.36 17.35 20.44
C TYR A 240 14.70 17.60 19.74
N LEU A 241 14.74 18.47 18.73
CA LEU A 241 15.99 18.87 18.07
C LEU A 241 16.98 19.50 19.06
N GLU A 242 16.51 20.31 20.01
CA GLU A 242 17.38 20.85 21.07
C GLU A 242 17.96 19.75 21.97
N THR A 243 17.22 18.68 22.26
CA THR A 243 17.78 17.54 23.01
C THR A 243 18.92 16.86 22.27
N LEU A 244 18.84 16.77 20.93
CA LEU A 244 19.86 16.15 20.09
C LEU A 244 21.12 17.01 19.97
N LYS A 245 20.97 18.35 20.00
CA LYS A 245 22.10 19.28 20.08
C LYS A 245 22.88 19.07 21.38
N GLY A 246 22.17 18.95 22.50
CA GLY A 246 22.77 18.80 23.83
C GLY A 246 23.40 17.43 24.09
N SER A 247 22.93 16.36 23.45
CA SER A 247 23.47 15.01 23.62
C SER A 247 24.77 14.74 22.84
N ASN A 248 25.13 15.61 21.90
CA ASN A 248 26.30 15.47 21.03
C ASN A 248 27.38 16.55 21.26
N ALA A 249 27.24 17.34 22.34
CA ALA A 249 28.22 18.32 22.82
C ALA A 249 29.23 17.69 23.79
#